data_AF-A0A7J9IAR6-F1
#
_entry.id   AF-A0A7J9IAR6-F1
#
_cell.length_a   1.000
_cell.length_b   1.000
_cell.length_c   1.000
_cell.angle_alpha   90.00
_cell.angle_beta   90.00
_cell.angle_gamma   90.00
#
_symmetry.space_group_name_H-M   'P 1'
#
loop_
_entity.id
_entity.type
_entity.pdbx_description
1 polymer ?
#
loop_
_entity_poly.entity_id
_entity_poly.type
_entity_poly.pdbx_seq_one_letter_code
_entity_poly.pdbx_strand_id
1 'polypeptide(L)'
;MENELAHLSINEEEEDAILIPIDPNREKEGEFFQLVGCFLTASMIHFFAMKSTMANLWHPVRGVRIRDLGERRFLFQFFHPMDMDRVLKGSPWTFNNHLLILYKLKVGEDPLQVPLVFTPFWVQIHEVPIGLYSENLAMQMGNFLGNFLGNFMEYDVSNLGKENTNFMRIKVQID
;
A
#
# COMPACT_ATOMS: atom_id res chain seq x y z
N MET A 1 -20.88 -39.54 -34.90
CA MET A 1 -20.89 -38.81 -33.62
C MET A 1 -19.85 -37.67 -33.59
N GLU A 2 -19.01 -37.50 -34.62
CA GLU A 2 -18.03 -36.39 -34.72
C GLU A 2 -18.46 -35.24 -35.65
N ASN A 3 -19.50 -35.42 -36.48
CA ASN A 3 -19.94 -34.40 -37.44
C ASN A 3 -20.92 -33.34 -36.89
N GLU A 4 -21.39 -33.47 -35.64
CA GLU A 4 -22.29 -32.46 -35.03
C GLU A 4 -21.54 -31.37 -34.25
N LEU A 5 -20.23 -31.51 -34.05
CA LEU A 5 -19.41 -30.53 -33.32
C LEU A 5 -18.73 -29.51 -34.24
N ALA A 6 -18.74 -29.73 -35.56
CA ALA A 6 -18.03 -28.89 -36.54
C ALA A 6 -18.81 -27.61 -36.96
N HIS A 7 -20.00 -27.37 -36.39
CA HIS A 7 -20.88 -26.25 -36.74
C HIS A 7 -21.04 -25.20 -35.63
N LEU A 8 -20.22 -25.24 -34.59
CA LEU A 8 -20.18 -24.18 -33.58
C LEU A 8 -19.28 -23.04 -34.09
N SER A 9 -19.84 -22.12 -34.89
CA SER A 9 -19.23 -20.81 -35.12
C SER A 9 -19.70 -19.84 -34.04
N ILE A 10 -18.75 -19.21 -33.36
CA ILE A 10 -19.04 -18.09 -32.47
C ILE A 10 -19.48 -16.94 -33.38
N ASN A 11 -20.78 -16.71 -33.46
CA ASN A 11 -21.31 -15.54 -34.15
C ASN A 11 -21.08 -14.32 -33.25
N GLU A 12 -20.74 -13.17 -33.82
CA GLU A 12 -20.52 -11.90 -33.09
C GLU A 12 -21.75 -11.39 -32.30
N GLU A 13 -22.87 -12.13 -32.33
CA GLU A 13 -24.10 -11.85 -31.59
C GLU A 13 -24.15 -12.49 -30.19
N GLU A 14 -23.14 -13.27 -29.76
CA GLU A 14 -23.05 -13.83 -28.39
C GLU A 14 -22.22 -12.96 -27.40
N GLU A 15 -22.11 -11.65 -27.63
CA GLU A 15 -21.67 -10.68 -26.59
C GLU A 15 -22.85 -10.23 -25.71
N ASP A 16 -23.59 -11.18 -25.13
CA ASP A 16 -24.50 -10.84 -24.03
C ASP A 16 -23.67 -10.56 -22.77
N ALA A 17 -23.24 -9.30 -22.64
CA ALA A 17 -22.65 -8.81 -21.41
C ALA A 17 -23.68 -8.95 -20.29
N ILE A 18 -23.35 -9.76 -19.26
CA ILE A 18 -24.16 -9.85 -18.05
C ILE A 18 -24.08 -8.50 -17.34
N LEU A 19 -25.10 -7.66 -17.56
CA LEU A 19 -25.34 -6.46 -16.78
C LEU A 19 -25.77 -6.90 -15.38
N ILE A 20 -24.81 -7.04 -14.47
CA ILE A 20 -25.10 -7.29 -13.06
C ILE A 20 -25.88 -6.07 -12.55
N PRO A 21 -27.16 -6.21 -12.18
CA PRO A 21 -27.94 -5.09 -11.65
C PRO A 21 -27.23 -4.58 -10.39
N ILE A 22 -26.90 -3.29 -10.39
CA ILE A 22 -26.39 -2.63 -9.19
C ILE A 22 -27.57 -2.60 -8.21
N ASP A 23 -27.60 -3.54 -7.28
CA ASP A 23 -28.61 -3.59 -6.24
C ASP A 23 -28.53 -2.31 -5.39
N PRO A 24 -29.55 -1.42 -5.40
CA PRO A 24 -29.55 -0.19 -4.61
C PRO A 24 -29.62 -0.47 -3.09
N ASN A 25 -29.89 -1.71 -2.69
CA ASN A 25 -29.83 -2.19 -1.31
C ASN A 25 -28.53 -2.94 -0.96
N ARG A 26 -27.53 -3.02 -1.86
CA ARG A 26 -26.15 -3.25 -1.39
C ARG A 26 -25.87 -2.14 -0.40
N GLU A 27 -25.73 -2.52 0.87
CA GLU A 27 -25.33 -1.64 1.98
C GLU A 27 -24.42 -0.57 1.41
N LYS A 28 -24.87 0.71 1.46
CA LYS A 28 -24.12 1.91 1.04
C LYS A 28 -22.64 1.57 1.10
N GLU A 29 -21.98 1.42 -0.06
CA GLU A 29 -20.60 0.92 -0.19
C GLU A 29 -19.84 1.13 1.12
N GLY A 30 -19.82 0.08 1.95
CA GLY A 30 -19.29 0.19 3.30
C GLY A 30 -17.89 0.76 3.20
N GLU A 31 -17.61 1.78 4.01
CA GLU A 31 -16.43 2.63 3.87
C GLU A 31 -15.19 1.86 3.36
N PHE A 32 -14.70 2.23 2.18
CA PHE A 32 -13.70 1.46 1.41
C PHE A 32 -12.28 1.63 2.00
N PHE A 33 -11.97 0.89 3.06
CA PHE A 33 -10.65 0.90 3.71
C PHE A 33 -9.86 -0.36 3.40
N GLN A 34 -9.33 -0.44 2.18
CA GLN A 34 -8.61 -1.61 1.70
C GLN A 34 -7.19 -1.25 1.30
N LEU A 35 -6.24 -2.03 1.80
CA LEU A 35 -4.88 -2.05 1.31
C LEU A 35 -4.63 -3.38 0.62
N VAL A 36 -3.96 -3.36 -0.52
CA VAL A 36 -3.32 -4.56 -1.06
C VAL A 36 -1.83 -4.47 -0.83
N GLY A 37 -1.19 -5.59 -0.55
CA GLY A 37 0.26 -5.62 -0.38
C GLY A 37 0.89 -6.92 -0.82
N CYS A 38 2.20 -6.85 -1.06
CA CYS A 38 3.04 -7.99 -1.37
C CYS A 38 4.34 -7.90 -0.57
N PHE A 39 4.96 -9.05 -0.32
CA PHE A 39 6.28 -9.11 0.30
C PHE A 39 7.36 -9.14 -0.77
N LEU A 40 8.39 -8.31 -0.59
CA LEU A 40 9.56 -8.26 -1.46
C LEU A 40 10.46 -9.48 -1.20
N THR A 41 10.03 -10.63 -1.74
CA THR A 41 10.71 -11.92 -1.59
C THR A 41 10.23 -12.91 -2.65
N ALA A 42 11.12 -13.84 -3.04
CA ALA A 42 10.76 -14.99 -3.87
C ALA A 42 10.17 -16.14 -3.05
N SER A 43 10.36 -16.12 -1.72
CA SER A 43 9.94 -17.19 -0.82
C SER A 43 8.43 -17.18 -0.58
N MET A 44 7.86 -18.36 -0.32
CA MET A 44 6.45 -18.44 0.08
C MET A 44 6.27 -17.88 1.48
N ILE A 45 5.30 -16.99 1.65
CA ILE A 45 4.91 -16.44 2.95
C ILE A 45 3.91 -17.40 3.59
N HIS A 46 4.19 -17.85 4.81
CA HIS A 46 3.26 -18.66 5.57
C HIS A 46 2.06 -17.81 6.03
N PHE A 47 0.95 -17.88 5.29
CA PHE A 47 -0.20 -16.98 5.41
C PHE A 47 -0.72 -16.84 6.84
N PHE A 48 -0.95 -17.94 7.56
CA PHE A 48 -1.50 -17.87 8.92
C PHE A 48 -0.56 -17.18 9.92
N ALA A 49 0.75 -17.41 9.78
CA ALA A 49 1.75 -16.80 10.65
C ALA A 49 1.87 -15.30 10.35
N MET A 50 1.92 -14.92 9.07
CA MET A 50 1.89 -13.54 8.63
C MET A 50 0.63 -12.84 9.11
N LYS A 51 -0.55 -13.42 8.86
CA LYS A 51 -1.86 -12.85 9.25
C LYS A 51 -1.91 -12.57 10.75
N SER A 52 -1.53 -13.54 11.58
CA SER A 52 -1.53 -13.36 13.03
C SER A 52 -0.53 -12.29 13.47
N THR A 53 0.69 -12.33 12.94
CA THR A 53 1.76 -11.39 13.30
C THR A 53 1.40 -9.96 12.92
N MET A 54 0.96 -9.72 11.68
CA MET A 54 0.62 -8.38 11.20
C MET A 54 -0.60 -7.81 11.92
N ALA A 55 -1.65 -8.61 12.15
CA ALA A 55 -2.83 -8.17 12.90
C ALA A 55 -2.50 -7.81 14.35
N ASN A 56 -1.63 -8.59 15.00
CA ASN A 56 -1.16 -8.30 16.36
C ASN A 56 -0.27 -7.06 16.42
N LEU A 57 0.66 -6.92 15.46
CA LEU A 57 1.59 -5.79 15.38
C LEU A 57 0.86 -4.47 15.14
N TRP A 58 -0.07 -4.46 14.17
CA TRP A 58 -0.83 -3.26 13.84
C TRP A 58 -1.90 -2.93 14.87
N HIS A 59 -2.36 -3.91 15.66
CA HIS A 59 -3.34 -3.79 16.74
C HIS A 59 -4.51 -2.82 16.42
N PRO A 60 -5.22 -2.99 15.28
CA PRO A 60 -6.29 -2.07 14.87
C PRO A 60 -7.46 -2.09 15.85
N VAL A 61 -8.01 -0.93 16.16
CA VAL A 61 -9.08 -0.75 17.15
C VAL A 61 -10.35 -1.50 16.76
N ARG A 62 -10.72 -1.49 15.47
CA ARG A 62 -11.89 -2.21 14.94
C ARG A 62 -11.53 -3.53 14.27
N GLY A 63 -10.28 -3.97 14.37
CA GLY A 63 -9.82 -5.18 13.71
C GLY A 63 -9.42 -4.98 12.25
N VAL A 64 -8.84 -6.03 11.67
CA VAL A 64 -8.48 -6.11 10.25
C VAL A 64 -8.82 -7.50 9.74
N ARG A 65 -9.44 -7.57 8.56
CA ARG A 65 -9.68 -8.83 7.83
C ARG A 65 -8.58 -8.97 6.77
N ILE A 66 -7.83 -10.06 6.86
CA ILE A 66 -6.73 -10.36 5.93
C ILE A 66 -7.11 -11.57 5.07
N ARG A 67 -7.02 -11.40 3.75
CA ARG A 67 -7.26 -12.44 2.73
C ARG A 67 -6.03 -12.65 1.86
N ASP A 68 -5.77 -13.89 1.51
CA ASP A 68 -4.82 -14.26 0.46
C ASP A 68 -5.54 -14.14 -0.89
N LEU A 69 -4.98 -13.36 -1.81
CA LEU A 69 -5.52 -13.21 -3.17
C LEU A 69 -4.83 -14.12 -4.18
N GLY A 70 -3.82 -14.89 -3.76
CA GLY A 70 -2.90 -15.54 -4.68
C GLY A 70 -1.86 -14.56 -5.22
N GLU A 71 -0.98 -15.06 -6.10
CA GLU A 71 0.07 -14.25 -6.76
C GLU A 71 0.94 -13.42 -5.80
N ARG A 72 1.12 -13.91 -4.56
CA ARG A 72 1.85 -13.23 -3.47
C ARG A 72 1.24 -11.89 -3.05
N ARG A 73 -0.06 -11.68 -3.33
CA ARG A 73 -0.82 -10.50 -2.94
C ARG A 73 -1.77 -10.82 -1.79
N PHE A 74 -1.82 -9.91 -0.84
CA PHE A 74 -2.66 -9.99 0.35
C PHE A 74 -3.54 -8.76 0.43
N LEU A 75 -4.82 -8.98 0.74
CA LEU A 75 -5.79 -7.91 0.94
C LEU A 75 -6.04 -7.70 2.42
N PHE A 76 -5.83 -6.47 2.88
CA PHE A 76 -6.07 -6.01 4.24
C PHE A 76 -7.27 -5.07 4.24
N GLN A 77 -8.40 -5.54 4.75
CA GLN A 77 -9.61 -4.76 4.90
C GLN A 77 -9.73 -4.29 6.35
N PHE A 78 -9.67 -2.98 6.56
CA PHE A 78 -9.85 -2.34 7.86
C PHE A 78 -11.33 -1.97 8.06
N PHE A 79 -11.74 -1.91 9.32
CA PHE A 79 -13.09 -1.50 9.71
C PHE A 79 -13.13 -0.09 10.31
N HIS A 80 -12.03 0.65 10.17
CA HIS A 80 -11.92 2.03 10.63
C HIS A 80 -10.85 2.78 9.82
N PRO A 81 -11.09 4.02 9.35
CA PRO A 81 -10.13 4.76 8.54
C PRO A 81 -8.83 5.04 9.29
N MET A 82 -8.92 5.43 10.57
CA MET A 82 -7.74 5.72 11.39
C MET A 82 -6.82 4.51 11.58
N ASP A 83 -7.36 3.28 11.58
CA ASP A 83 -6.53 2.08 11.69
C ASP A 83 -5.69 1.90 10.42
N MET A 84 -6.29 2.06 9.24
CA MET A 84 -5.60 2.02 7.96
C MET A 84 -4.56 3.15 7.84
N ASP A 85 -4.92 4.37 8.19
CA ASP A 85 -4.00 5.51 8.14
C ASP A 85 -2.82 5.34 9.11
N ARG A 86 -3.04 4.77 10.30
CA ARG A 86 -1.96 4.47 11.24
C ARG A 86 -1.01 3.42 10.65
N VAL A 87 -1.54 2.38 10.01
CA VAL A 87 -0.72 1.38 9.31
C VAL A 87 0.08 2.02 8.19
N LEU A 88 -0.54 2.83 7.33
CA LEU A 88 0.16 3.54 6.26
C LEU A 88 1.22 4.52 6.77
N LYS A 89 0.98 5.21 7.89
CA LYS A 89 1.96 6.14 8.46
C LYS A 89 3.16 5.43 9.09
N GLY A 90 2.92 4.27 9.71
CA GLY A 90 3.93 3.46 10.40
C GLY A 90 4.82 2.61 9.49
N SER A 91 4.60 2.63 8.19
CA SER A 91 5.48 2.00 7.19
C SER A 91 6.93 2.53 7.28
N PRO A 92 7.94 1.73 6.89
CA PRO A 92 7.81 0.41 6.26
C PRO A 92 7.49 -0.71 7.25
N TRP A 93 6.80 -1.75 6.79
CA TRP A 93 6.51 -2.94 7.59
C TRP A 93 7.29 -4.14 7.09
N THR A 94 7.66 -5.05 7.98
CA THR A 94 8.33 -6.29 7.62
C THR A 94 7.70 -7.50 8.31
N PHE A 95 7.80 -8.66 7.67
CA PHE A 95 7.49 -9.95 8.27
C PHE A 95 8.63 -10.92 7.93
N ASN A 96 9.24 -11.54 8.94
CA ASN A 96 10.42 -12.40 8.76
C ASN A 96 11.52 -11.76 7.90
N ASN A 97 11.81 -10.48 8.15
CA ASN A 97 12.79 -9.66 7.40
C ASN A 97 12.46 -9.45 5.91
N HIS A 98 11.24 -9.77 5.47
CA HIS A 98 10.75 -9.41 4.14
C HIS A 98 9.91 -8.15 4.22
N LEU A 99 10.24 -7.17 3.38
CA LEU A 99 9.55 -5.88 3.29
C LEU A 99 8.14 -6.07 2.72
N LEU A 100 7.15 -5.51 3.40
CA LEU A 100 5.78 -5.43 2.92
C LEU A 100 5.57 -4.11 2.19
N ILE A 101 5.27 -4.20 0.90
CA ILE A 101 4.83 -3.09 0.07
C ILE A 101 3.31 -2.99 0.21
N LEU A 102 2.78 -1.79 0.45
CA LEU A 102 1.35 -1.54 0.62
C LEU A 102 0.87 -0.49 -0.37
N TYR A 103 -0.31 -0.73 -0.93
CA TYR A 103 -1.03 0.19 -1.80
C TYR A 103 -2.46 0.37 -1.29
N LYS A 104 -2.90 1.63 -1.18
CA LYS A 104 -4.28 1.97 -0.81
C LYS A 104 -5.16 1.89 -2.05
N LEU A 105 -6.04 0.90 -2.07
CA LEU A 105 -6.97 0.71 -3.18
C LEU A 105 -7.95 1.88 -3.27
N LYS A 106 -8.31 2.22 -4.50
CA LYS A 106 -9.45 3.08 -4.83
C LYS A 106 -10.63 2.23 -5.25
N VAL A 107 -11.83 2.83 -5.17
CA VAL A 107 -13.06 2.17 -5.60
C VAL A 107 -12.95 1.79 -7.08
N GLY A 108 -13.22 0.53 -7.38
CA GLY A 108 -13.16 -0.03 -8.74
C GLY A 108 -11.78 -0.51 -9.21
N GLU A 109 -10.71 -0.32 -8.44
CA GLU A 109 -9.40 -0.90 -8.79
C GLU A 109 -9.35 -2.41 -8.53
N ASP A 110 -8.74 -3.16 -9.44
CA ASP A 110 -8.44 -4.58 -9.24
C ASP A 110 -7.16 -4.74 -8.39
N PRO A 111 -7.24 -5.32 -7.18
CA PRO A 111 -6.09 -5.57 -6.32
C PRO A 111 -4.96 -6.38 -6.97
N LEU A 112 -5.25 -7.21 -7.98
CA LEU A 112 -4.25 -8.00 -8.69
C LEU A 112 -3.47 -7.17 -9.73
N GLN A 113 -4.05 -6.08 -10.23
CA GLN A 113 -3.46 -5.27 -11.30
C GLN A 113 -2.71 -4.04 -10.82
N VAL A 114 -2.95 -3.58 -9.58
CA VAL A 114 -2.26 -2.37 -9.08
C VAL A 114 -0.75 -2.59 -8.92
N PRO A 115 0.07 -1.57 -9.24
CA PRO A 115 1.52 -1.66 -9.10
C PRO A 115 1.93 -1.58 -7.63
N LEU A 116 2.66 -2.60 -7.17
CA LEU A 116 3.25 -2.68 -5.84
C LEU A 116 4.76 -2.54 -5.95
N VAL A 117 5.21 -1.38 -6.40
CA VAL A 117 6.64 -1.11 -6.63
C VAL A 117 7.22 -0.15 -5.60
N PHE A 118 6.39 0.70 -5.01
CA PHE A 118 6.90 1.77 -4.14
C PHE A 118 6.58 1.55 -2.66
N THR A 119 7.50 1.92 -1.79
CA THR A 119 7.28 1.93 -0.33
C THR A 119 7.96 3.12 0.35
N PRO A 120 7.31 3.75 1.33
CA PRO A 120 7.86 4.92 2.01
C PRO A 120 8.93 4.56 3.06
N PHE A 121 10.01 5.32 3.07
CA PHE A 121 11.10 5.24 4.04
C PHE A 121 11.40 6.59 4.66
N TRP A 122 11.78 6.57 5.94
CA TRP A 122 12.43 7.70 6.59
C TRP A 122 13.92 7.69 6.27
N VAL A 123 14.41 8.77 5.68
CA VAL A 123 15.82 9.01 5.36
C VAL A 123 16.37 10.06 6.30
N GLN A 124 17.52 9.77 6.91
CA GLN A 124 18.26 10.71 7.74
C GLN A 124 19.27 11.47 6.90
N ILE A 125 19.27 12.79 7.05
CA ILE A 125 20.22 13.70 6.44
C ILE A 125 21.10 14.25 7.56
N HIS A 126 22.38 13.91 7.51
CA HIS A 126 23.37 14.30 8.51
C HIS A 126 24.12 15.56 8.09
N GLU A 127 24.84 16.16 9.04
CA GLU A 127 25.77 17.28 8.80
C GLU A 127 25.10 18.53 8.21
N VAL A 128 23.80 18.71 8.44
CA VAL A 128 23.10 19.96 8.11
C VAL A 128 23.60 21.06 9.04
N PRO A 129 24.17 22.17 8.51
CA PRO A 129 24.70 23.23 9.37
C PRO A 129 23.63 23.81 10.31
N ILE A 130 24.04 24.09 11.55
CA ILE A 130 23.18 24.68 12.59
C ILE A 130 22.64 26.02 12.08
N GLY A 131 21.32 26.22 12.17
CA GLY A 131 20.62 27.41 11.66
C GLY A 131 20.08 27.29 10.23
N LEU A 132 20.46 26.26 9.46
CA LEU A 132 19.87 25.97 8.14
C LEU A 132 18.68 25.01 8.20
N TYR A 133 18.39 24.46 9.38
CA TYR A 133 17.20 23.64 9.64
C TYR A 133 15.93 24.47 9.43
N SER A 134 15.40 24.40 8.22
CA SER A 134 14.17 25.06 7.81
C SER A 134 13.31 24.09 7.02
N GLU A 135 12.00 24.32 7.05
CA GLU A 135 11.04 23.60 6.20
C GLU A 135 11.42 23.73 4.71
N ASN A 136 11.85 24.92 4.28
CA ASN A 136 12.27 25.14 2.90
C ASN A 136 13.47 24.27 2.51
N LEU A 137 14.47 24.11 3.38
CA LEU A 137 15.59 23.19 3.14
C LEU A 137 15.09 21.74 3.09
N ALA A 138 14.23 21.33 4.02
CA ALA A 138 13.69 19.97 4.05
C ALA A 138 12.92 19.64 2.77
N MET A 139 12.12 20.57 2.26
CA MET A 139 11.43 20.42 0.98
C MET A 139 12.39 20.36 -0.21
N GLN A 140 13.42 21.23 -0.26
CA GLN A 140 14.40 21.21 -1.34
C GLN A 140 15.19 19.90 -1.36
N MET A 141 15.65 19.44 -0.19
CA MET A 141 16.34 18.15 -0.06
C MET A 141 15.41 16.99 -0.34
N GLY A 142 14.16 17.08 0.10
CA GLY A 142 13.10 16.13 -0.22
C GLY A 142 12.88 15.98 -1.71
N ASN A 143 12.69 17.09 -2.43
CA ASN A 143 12.51 17.10 -3.87
C ASN A 143 13.76 16.63 -4.62
N PHE A 144 14.94 17.05 -4.17
CA PHE A 144 16.22 16.60 -4.73
C PHE A 144 16.34 15.08 -4.58
N LEU A 145 16.22 14.56 -3.36
CA LEU A 145 16.27 13.13 -3.09
C LEU A 145 15.13 12.40 -3.78
N GLY A 146 13.97 13.04 -3.94
CA GLY A 146 12.88 12.51 -4.74
C GLY A 146 13.33 12.25 -6.19
N ASN A 147 13.92 13.24 -6.85
CA ASN A 147 14.41 13.06 -8.21
C ASN A 147 15.42 11.90 -8.40
N PHE A 148 16.09 11.44 -7.32
CA PHE A 148 17.05 10.33 -7.37
C PHE A 148 16.57 9.01 -6.74
N LEU A 149 15.71 9.08 -5.73
CA LEU A 149 15.29 7.95 -4.87
C LEU A 149 13.77 7.74 -4.86
N GLY A 150 12.96 8.70 -5.35
CA GLY A 150 11.52 8.55 -5.62
C GLY A 150 10.64 9.78 -5.29
N ASN A 151 9.55 9.69 -4.53
CA ASN A 151 8.69 10.87 -4.31
C ASN A 151 8.79 11.40 -2.87
N PHE A 152 9.08 12.69 -2.69
CA PHE A 152 9.01 13.34 -1.38
C PHE A 152 7.59 13.28 -0.83
N MET A 153 7.46 12.87 0.43
CA MET A 153 6.16 12.76 1.09
C MET A 153 6.00 13.79 2.21
N GLU A 154 6.89 13.76 3.20
CA GLU A 154 6.80 14.60 4.39
C GLU A 154 8.18 14.79 5.02
N TYR A 155 8.32 15.76 5.91
CA TYR A 155 9.51 15.94 6.73
C TYR A 155 9.14 15.91 8.21
N ASP A 156 10.12 15.57 9.06
CA ASP A 156 9.90 15.47 10.49
C ASP A 156 9.91 16.84 11.17
N VAL A 157 8.72 17.39 11.41
CA VAL A 157 8.51 18.67 12.09
C VAL A 157 8.91 18.61 13.57
N SER A 158 8.96 17.42 14.19
CA SER A 158 9.25 17.30 15.62
C SER A 158 10.69 17.68 16.01
N ASN A 159 11.58 17.80 15.01
CA ASN A 159 12.97 18.21 15.16
C ASN A 159 13.21 19.69 14.81
N LEU A 160 12.18 20.45 14.41
CA LEU A 160 12.36 21.85 14.06
C LEU A 160 12.79 22.69 15.27
N GLY A 161 13.90 23.40 15.17
CA GLY A 161 14.37 24.33 16.20
C GLY A 161 14.92 23.68 17.48
N LYS A 162 15.12 22.36 17.50
CA LYS A 162 15.78 21.70 18.63
C LYS A 162 17.30 21.78 18.44
N GLU A 163 17.96 22.46 19.37
CA GLU A 163 19.41 22.69 19.37
C GLU A 163 20.26 21.39 19.48
N ASN A 164 19.63 20.23 19.69
CA ASN A 164 20.29 18.94 19.94
C ASN A 164 20.00 17.84 18.90
N THR A 165 19.49 18.15 17.72
CA THR A 165 19.27 17.12 16.67
C THR A 165 20.38 17.15 15.63
N ASN A 166 21.22 16.11 15.60
CA ASN A 166 22.37 15.98 14.68
C ASN A 166 21.98 15.62 13.23
N PHE A 167 20.69 15.51 12.93
CA PHE A 167 20.19 15.09 11.62
C PHE A 167 18.77 15.61 11.37
N MET A 168 18.47 15.84 10.09
CA MET A 168 17.11 16.05 9.59
C MET A 168 16.53 14.71 9.12
N ARG A 169 15.21 14.55 9.21
CA ARG A 169 14.51 13.39 8.64
C ARG A 169 13.51 13.83 7.60
N ILE A 170 13.55 13.16 6.46
CA ILE A 170 12.52 13.27 5.43
C ILE A 170 11.96 11.89 5.14
N LYS A 171 10.72 11.84 4.68
CA LYS A 171 10.08 10.62 4.21
C LYS A 171 9.97 10.67 2.70
N VAL A 172 10.50 9.64 2.06
CA VAL A 172 10.51 9.49 0.61
C VAL A 172 9.95 8.13 0.23
N GLN A 173 9.20 8.09 -0.85
CA GLN A 173 8.69 6.86 -1.46
C GLN A 173 9.76 6.31 -2.38
N ILE A 174 10.25 5.09 -2.15
CA ILE A 174 11.35 4.43 -2.89
C ILE A 174 10.81 3.22 -3.68
N ASP A 175 11.34 2.96 -4.88
CA ASP A 175 11.04 1.80 -5.73
C ASP A 175 11.92 0.56 -5.49
#